data_AF-A0A1G9I3R0-F1
#
_entry.id   AF-A0A1G9I3R0-F1
#
_cell.length_a   1.000
_cell.length_b   1.000
_cell.length_c   1.000
_cell.angle_alpha   90.00
_cell.angle_beta   90.00
_cell.angle_gamma   90.00
#
_symmetry.space_group_name_H-M   'P 1'
#
loop_
_entity.id
_entity.type
_entity.pdbx_description
1 polymer ?
#
loop_
_entity_poly.entity_id
_entity_poly.type
_entity_poly.pdbx_seq_one_letter_code
_entity_poly.pdbx_strand_id
1 'polypeptide(L)'
;MSEIVVYMTILIAAAIPFFEATFAVPIAVLGGTNVFLTIISGVFGNFLTIVLVVIFSEKVRNWFIRNKESRRSRRAESIWKNFGFYGFVLFGPILLSSHVAAIAAVSFGATKTKTVLYITLSLIIWTVPLAILAYFGMDLLGLEDVRFLDRFLN
;
A
#
# COMPACT_ATOMS: atom_id res chain seq x y z
N MET A 1 -7.36 4.71 -24.67
CA MET A 1 -7.27 5.60 -23.48
C MET A 1 -5.90 6.25 -23.55
N SER A 2 -5.68 7.48 -23.06
CA SER A 2 -4.31 8.01 -23.01
C SER A 2 -3.53 7.31 -21.89
N GLU A 3 -2.21 7.15 -22.03
CA GLU A 3 -1.34 6.58 -20.99
C GLU A 3 -1.58 7.24 -19.62
N ILE A 4 -1.86 8.54 -19.62
CA ILE A 4 -2.21 9.33 -18.44
C ILE A 4 -3.39 8.70 -17.68
N VAL A 5 -4.42 8.23 -18.38
CA VAL A 5 -5.60 7.61 -17.72
C VAL A 5 -5.21 6.30 -17.03
N VAL A 6 -4.31 5.50 -17.61
CA VAL A 6 -3.84 4.26 -17.00
C VAL A 6 -3.09 4.56 -15.69
N TYR A 7 -2.13 5.48 -15.70
CA TYR A 7 -1.38 5.85 -14.50
C TYR A 7 -2.23 6.56 -13.45
N MET A 8 -3.20 7.38 -13.85
CA MET A 8 -4.19 7.95 -12.93
C MET A 8 -5.08 6.88 -12.31
N THR A 9 -5.45 5.85 -13.07
CA THR A 9 -6.22 4.71 -12.56
C THR A 9 -5.41 3.94 -11.52
N ILE A 10 -4.12 3.69 -11.79
CA ILE A 10 -3.20 3.05 -10.84
C ILE A 10 -3.07 3.87 -9.56
N LEU A 11 -2.92 5.19 -9.68
CA LEU A 11 -2.86 6.11 -8.54
C LEU A 11 -4.12 6.04 -7.68
N ILE A 12 -5.31 6.12 -8.31
CA ILE A 12 -6.60 6.05 -7.62
C ILE A 12 -6.80 4.66 -6.99
N ALA A 13 -6.46 3.60 -7.71
CA ALA A 13 -6.52 2.23 -7.21
C ALA A 13 -5.65 2.06 -5.95
N ALA A 14 -4.40 2.50 -5.99
CA ALA A 14 -3.49 2.39 -4.85
C ALA A 14 -3.89 3.27 -3.66
N ALA A 15 -4.69 4.31 -3.87
CA ALA A 15 -5.27 5.11 -2.80
C ALA A 15 -6.36 4.35 -2.02
N ILE A 16 -6.97 3.30 -2.59
CA ILE A 16 -8.06 2.55 -1.94
C ILE A 16 -7.46 1.70 -0.79
N PRO A 17 -7.96 1.84 0.45
CA PRO A 17 -7.56 0.97 1.55
C PRO A 17 -7.78 -0.50 1.21
N PHE A 18 -6.87 -1.37 1.63
CA PHE A 18 -6.81 -2.81 1.29
C PHE A 18 -6.47 -3.15 -0.17
N PHE A 19 -6.61 -2.23 -1.13
CA PHE A 19 -6.10 -2.45 -2.48
C PHE A 19 -4.65 -1.97 -2.59
N GLU A 20 -4.37 -0.75 -2.14
CA GLU A 20 -3.02 -0.21 -1.87
C GLU A 20 -1.98 -0.40 -3.00
N ALA A 21 -0.78 0.17 -2.83
CA ALA A 21 0.27 -0.01 -3.84
C ALA A 21 0.73 -1.49 -3.92
N THR A 22 0.64 -2.23 -2.81
CA THR A 22 1.06 -3.63 -2.71
C THR A 22 0.31 -4.57 -3.66
N PHE A 23 -0.96 -4.31 -3.99
CA PHE A 23 -1.69 -5.09 -5.00
C PHE A 23 -1.85 -4.34 -6.31
N ALA A 24 -2.15 -3.04 -6.29
CA ALA A 24 -2.39 -2.28 -7.50
C ALA A 24 -1.16 -2.26 -8.43
N VAL A 25 0.05 -2.12 -7.87
CA VAL A 25 1.29 -2.06 -8.67
C VAL A 25 1.60 -3.39 -9.35
N PRO A 26 1.66 -4.54 -8.64
CA PRO A 26 1.88 -5.82 -9.31
C PRO A 26 0.83 -6.11 -10.39
N ILE A 27 -0.45 -5.87 -10.13
CA ILE A 27 -1.52 -6.10 -11.11
C ILE A 27 -1.32 -5.26 -12.38
N ALA A 28 -0.97 -3.99 -12.22
CA ALA A 28 -0.71 -3.11 -13.36
C ALA A 28 0.56 -3.52 -14.13
N VAL A 29 1.62 -3.95 -13.44
CA VAL A 29 2.84 -4.47 -14.07
C VAL A 29 2.53 -5.74 -14.88
N LEU A 30 1.78 -6.69 -14.31
CA LEU A 30 1.30 -7.87 -15.03
C LEU A 30 0.45 -7.48 -16.26
N GLY A 31 -0.25 -6.35 -16.19
CA GLY A 31 -1.02 -5.80 -17.31
C GLY A 31 -0.19 -5.23 -18.46
N GLY A 32 1.14 -5.13 -18.35
CA GLY A 32 2.04 -4.64 -19.41
C GLY A 32 2.51 -3.18 -19.24
N THR A 33 2.25 -2.55 -18.10
CA THR A 33 2.64 -1.14 -17.87
C THR A 33 4.13 -0.97 -17.60
N ASN A 34 4.64 0.24 -17.81
CA ASN A 34 6.02 0.58 -17.42
C ASN A 34 6.18 0.44 -15.90
N VAL A 35 7.12 -0.42 -15.47
CA VAL A 35 7.34 -0.75 -14.06
C VAL A 35 7.66 0.49 -13.22
N PHE A 36 8.51 1.38 -13.73
CA PHE A 36 8.94 2.57 -13.01
C PHE A 36 7.79 3.56 -12.78
N LEU A 37 7.04 3.91 -13.82
CA LEU A 37 5.90 4.82 -13.73
C LEU A 37 4.78 4.22 -12.86
N THR A 38 4.59 2.91 -12.91
CA THR A 38 3.59 2.21 -12.11
C THR A 38 3.93 2.23 -10.63
N ILE A 39 5.20 1.97 -10.26
CA ILE A 39 5.65 2.08 -8.87
C ILE A 39 5.44 3.51 -8.36
N ILE A 40 5.86 4.53 -9.12
CA ILE A 40 5.69 5.94 -8.72
C ILE A 40 4.20 6.26 -8.52
N SER A 41 3.36 5.91 -9.49
CA SER A 41 1.93 6.20 -9.43
C SER A 41 1.26 5.52 -8.24
N GLY A 42 1.57 4.24 -8.00
CA GLY A 42 1.01 3.47 -6.91
C GLY A 42 1.49 3.94 -5.53
N VAL A 43 2.80 4.13 -5.36
CA VAL A 43 3.37 4.62 -4.09
C VAL A 43 2.85 6.02 -3.78
N PHE A 44 2.77 6.90 -4.77
CA PHE A 44 2.28 8.27 -4.57
C PHE A 44 0.78 8.30 -4.21
N GLY A 45 -0.04 7.53 -4.93
CA GLY A 45 -1.47 7.40 -4.63
C GLY A 45 -1.72 6.91 -3.20
N ASN A 46 -0.99 5.89 -2.76
CA ASN A 46 -1.13 5.35 -1.42
C ASN A 46 -0.52 6.26 -0.33
N PHE A 47 0.58 6.95 -0.63
CA PHE A 47 1.17 7.96 0.26
C PHE A 47 0.18 9.07 0.60
N LEU A 48 -0.53 9.60 -0.40
CA LEU A 48 -1.52 10.67 -0.20
C LEU A 48 -2.61 10.25 0.80
N THR A 49 -3.13 9.03 0.68
CA THR A 49 -4.18 8.55 1.58
C THR A 49 -3.64 8.17 2.97
N ILE A 50 -2.42 7.66 3.07
CA ILE A 50 -1.75 7.48 4.38
C ILE A 50 -1.63 8.83 5.09
N VAL A 51 -1.15 9.88 4.41
CA VAL A 51 -1.06 11.23 4.98
C VAL A 51 -2.42 11.72 5.45
N LEU A 52 -3.45 11.60 4.61
CA LEU A 52 -4.82 11.99 4.97
C LEU A 52 -5.30 11.24 6.22
N VAL A 53 -5.16 9.92 6.26
CA VAL A 53 -5.59 9.10 7.38
C VAL A 53 -4.82 9.43 8.67
N VAL A 54 -3.52 9.71 8.57
CA VAL A 54 -2.71 10.12 9.72
C VAL A 54 -3.09 11.51 10.22
N ILE A 55 -3.39 12.46 9.34
CA ILE A 55 -3.85 13.81 9.73
C ILE A 55 -5.17 13.70 10.49
N PHE A 56 -6.13 12.93 9.96
CA PHE A 56 -7.45 12.70 10.57
C PHE A 56 -7.46 11.59 11.62
N SER A 57 -6.30 11.04 11.98
CA SER A 57 -6.19 9.89 12.87
C SER A 57 -6.86 10.11 14.22
N GLU A 58 -6.90 11.33 14.76
CA GLU A 58 -7.60 11.62 16.02
C GLU A 58 -9.12 11.43 15.91
N LYS A 59 -9.72 11.84 14.79
CA LYS A 59 -11.15 11.60 14.51
C LYS A 59 -11.41 10.11 14.25
N VAL A 60 -10.50 9.47 13.52
CA VAL A 60 -10.60 8.04 13.15
C VAL A 60 -10.28 7.12 14.33
N ARG A 61 -9.47 7.57 15.30
CA ARG A 61 -9.05 6.84 16.50
C ARG A 61 -10.25 6.49 17.36
N ASN A 62 -11.21 7.39 17.53
CA ASN A 62 -12.40 7.10 18.33
C ASN A 62 -13.28 6.03 17.68
N TRP A 63 -13.35 5.98 16.35
CA TRP A 63 -14.03 4.91 15.61
C TRP A 63 -13.25 3.58 15.70
N PHE A 64 -11.92 3.61 15.54
CA PHE A 64 -11.07 2.43 15.63
C PHE A 64 -11.06 1.81 17.04
N ILE A 65 -10.96 2.65 18.07
CA ILE A 65 -10.98 2.23 19.49
C ILE A 65 -12.36 1.71 19.89
N ARG A 66 -13.46 2.28 19.36
CA ARG A 66 -14.81 1.72 19.57
C ARG A 66 -14.94 0.32 18.97
N ASN A 67 -14.18 0.01 17.92
CA ASN A 67 -14.08 -1.32 17.32
C ASN A 67 -12.89 -2.14 17.83
N LYS A 68 -12.45 -1.91 19.09
CA LYS A 68 -11.31 -2.58 19.75
C LYS A 68 -11.33 -4.11 19.65
N GLU A 69 -12.51 -4.73 19.55
CA GLU A 69 -12.66 -6.18 19.47
C GLU A 69 -12.46 -6.79 18.07
N SER A 70 -12.31 -5.95 17.04
CA SER A 70 -12.06 -6.44 15.69
C SER A 70 -10.78 -7.28 15.65
N ARG A 71 -10.79 -8.35 14.82
CA ARG A 71 -9.60 -9.21 14.62
C ARG A 71 -8.36 -8.40 14.24
N ARG A 72 -8.56 -7.31 13.48
CA ARG A 72 -7.49 -6.41 13.02
C ARG A 72 -6.90 -5.59 14.16
N SER A 73 -7.72 -5.03 15.06
CA SER A 73 -7.23 -4.31 16.24
C SER A 73 -6.39 -5.21 17.13
N ARG A 74 -6.87 -6.43 17.42
CA ARG A 74 -6.12 -7.42 18.21
C ARG A 74 -4.80 -7.82 17.55
N ARG A 75 -4.82 -8.05 16.22
CA ARG A 75 -3.59 -8.37 15.47
C ARG A 75 -2.61 -7.20 15.48
N ALA A 76 -3.10 -5.97 15.35
CA ALA A 76 -2.27 -4.78 15.45
C ALA A 76 -1.59 -4.65 16.81
N GLU A 77 -2.35 -4.83 17.88
CA GLU A 77 -1.83 -4.80 19.25
C GLU A 77 -0.81 -5.92 19.50
N SER A 78 -1.07 -7.13 18.98
CA SER A 78 -0.13 -8.25 19.09
C SER A 78 1.19 -7.98 18.37
N ILE A 79 1.15 -7.48 17.13
CA ILE A 79 2.36 -7.13 16.37
C ILE A 79 3.13 -6.02 17.11
N TRP A 80 2.43 -4.99 17.60
CA TRP A 80 3.04 -3.89 18.32
C TRP A 80 3.74 -4.35 19.60
N LYS A 81 3.08 -5.20 20.42
CA LYS A 81 3.65 -5.74 21.65
C LYS A 81 4.87 -6.61 21.41
N ASN A 82 4.84 -7.42 20.35
CA ASN A 82 5.90 -8.40 20.08
C ASN A 82 7.11 -7.80 19.35
N PHE A 83 6.89 -6.84 18.45
CA PHE A 83 7.93 -6.32 17.55
C PHE A 83 8.22 -4.82 17.70
N GLY A 84 7.49 -4.13 18.58
CA GLY A 84 7.61 -2.68 18.78
C GLY A 84 7.27 -1.88 17.53
N PHE A 85 7.66 -0.60 17.51
CA PHE A 85 7.34 0.31 16.41
C PHE A 85 7.92 -0.14 15.06
N TYR A 86 9.21 -0.49 15.00
CA TYR A 86 9.88 -0.78 13.73
C TYR A 86 9.39 -2.06 13.05
N GLY A 87 9.19 -3.14 13.81
CA GLY A 87 8.60 -4.34 13.23
C GLY A 87 7.12 -4.14 12.90
N PHE A 88 6.41 -3.33 13.69
CA PHE A 88 5.03 -2.98 13.38
C PHE A 88 4.89 -2.21 12.06
N VAL A 89 5.71 -1.19 11.80
CA VAL A 89 5.64 -0.44 10.53
C VAL A 89 6.15 -1.26 9.36
N LEU A 90 7.07 -2.20 9.56
CA LEU A 90 7.56 -3.08 8.50
C LEU A 90 6.53 -4.14 8.07
N PHE A 91 5.87 -4.79 9.03
CA PHE A 91 4.94 -5.90 8.73
C PHE A 91 3.47 -5.49 8.75
N GLY A 92 3.15 -4.36 9.38
CA GLY A 92 1.80 -3.82 9.49
C GLY A 92 1.11 -3.65 8.14
N PRO A 93 1.75 -3.02 7.12
CA PRO A 93 1.15 -2.84 5.80
C PRO A 93 0.66 -4.15 5.18
N ILE A 94 1.46 -5.22 5.22
CA ILE A 94 1.06 -6.52 4.67
C ILE A 94 0.03 -7.23 5.53
N LEU A 95 0.21 -7.24 6.86
CA LEU A 95 -0.62 -8.06 7.74
C LEU A 95 -1.98 -7.44 8.07
N LEU A 96 -2.12 -6.12 7.92
CA LEU A 96 -3.28 -5.34 8.35
C LEU A 96 -3.83 -4.37 7.30
N SER A 97 -3.06 -4.05 6.24
CA SER A 97 -3.13 -2.87 5.36
C SER A 97 -2.34 -1.65 5.91
N SER A 98 -1.76 -0.84 5.02
CA SER A 98 -0.95 0.34 5.35
C SER A 98 -1.77 1.40 6.09
N HIS A 99 -3.05 1.56 5.73
CA HIS A 99 -3.96 2.50 6.41
C HIS A 99 -4.28 2.07 7.84
N VAL A 100 -4.59 0.78 8.06
CA VAL A 100 -4.85 0.26 9.41
C VAL A 100 -3.59 0.34 10.26
N ALA A 101 -2.43 0.00 9.69
CA ALA A 101 -1.16 0.16 10.37
C ALA A 101 -0.91 1.62 10.77
N ALA A 102 -1.18 2.58 9.87
CA ALA A 102 -0.99 4.00 10.17
C ALA A 102 -1.89 4.50 11.31
N ILE A 103 -3.17 4.14 11.29
CA ILE A 103 -4.11 4.49 12.37
C ILE A 103 -3.66 3.88 13.69
N ALA A 104 -3.30 2.59 13.68
CA ALA A 104 -2.88 1.87 14.87
C ALA A 104 -1.57 2.42 15.44
N ALA A 105 -0.56 2.70 14.61
CA ALA A 105 0.70 3.28 15.04
C ALA A 105 0.50 4.62 15.78
N VAL A 106 -0.29 5.54 15.21
CA VAL A 106 -0.61 6.80 15.88
C VAL A 106 -1.42 6.57 17.16
N SER A 107 -2.37 5.63 17.13
CA SER A 107 -3.20 5.28 18.29
C SER A 107 -2.38 4.68 19.44
N PHE A 108 -1.29 3.97 19.13
CA PHE A 108 -0.34 3.42 20.09
C PHE A 108 0.75 4.42 20.53
N GLY A 109 0.68 5.67 20.07
CA GLY A 109 1.52 6.78 20.55
C GLY A 109 2.68 7.15 19.62
N ALA A 110 2.79 6.58 18.41
CA ALA A 110 3.76 7.04 17.44
C ALA A 110 3.42 8.46 16.94
N THR A 111 4.43 9.28 16.69
CA THR A 111 4.19 10.61 16.12
C THR A 111 3.68 10.50 14.68
N LYS A 112 2.84 11.45 14.25
CA LYS A 112 2.27 11.49 12.89
C LYS A 112 3.37 11.47 11.83
N THR A 113 4.41 12.29 12.00
CA THR A 113 5.56 12.38 11.07
C THR A 113 6.31 11.06 10.95
N LYS A 114 6.66 10.41 12.07
CA LYS A 114 7.34 9.12 12.04
C LYS A 114 6.44 8.06 11.40
N THR A 115 5.15 8.06 11.72
CA THR A 115 4.21 7.09 11.16
C THR A 115 4.16 7.18 9.63
N VAL A 116 3.96 8.39 9.08
CA VAL A 116 3.94 8.60 7.62
C VAL A 116 5.26 8.16 7.00
N LEU A 117 6.40 8.60 7.54
CA LEU A 117 7.71 8.29 6.98
C LEU A 117 7.97 6.78 6.94
N TYR A 118 7.86 6.10 8.08
CA TYR A 118 8.24 4.69 8.18
C TYR A 118 7.25 3.75 7.51
N ILE A 119 5.95 4.06 7.50
CA ILE A 119 4.98 3.25 6.75
C ILE A 119 5.17 3.44 5.24
N THR A 120 5.49 4.65 4.78
CA THR A 120 5.81 4.88 3.36
C THR A 120 7.08 4.16 2.95
N LEU A 121 8.12 4.15 3.80
CA LEU A 121 9.32 3.36 3.55
C LEU A 121 9.01 1.86 3.48
N SER A 122 8.21 1.34 4.42
CA SER A 122 7.77 -0.06 4.38
C SER A 122 6.95 -0.38 3.13
N LEU A 123 6.05 0.52 2.73
CA LEU A 123 5.29 0.40 1.49
C LEU A 123 6.21 0.23 0.28
N ILE A 124 7.26 1.05 0.16
CA ILE A 124 8.25 0.95 -0.92
C ILE A 124 9.01 -0.37 -0.83
N ILE A 125 9.45 -0.77 0.38
CA ILE A 125 10.16 -2.04 0.63
C ILE A 125 9.36 -3.24 0.16
N TRP A 126 8.02 -3.21 0.25
CA TRP A 126 7.19 -4.32 -0.23
C TRP A 126 6.76 -4.16 -1.68
N THR A 127 6.46 -2.95 -2.12
CA THR A 127 5.91 -2.69 -3.46
C THR A 127 6.96 -2.89 -4.55
N VAL A 128 8.19 -2.43 -4.34
CA VAL A 128 9.25 -2.52 -5.34
C VAL A 128 9.62 -3.98 -5.64
N PRO A 129 9.92 -4.84 -4.65
CA PRO A 129 10.20 -6.25 -4.93
C PRO A 129 9.03 -6.96 -5.58
N LEU A 130 7.78 -6.69 -5.15
CA LEU A 130 6.60 -7.31 -5.78
C LEU A 130 6.42 -6.87 -7.24
N ALA A 131 6.69 -5.61 -7.56
CA ALA A 131 6.67 -5.12 -8.94
C ALA A 131 7.73 -5.81 -9.80
N ILE A 132 8.95 -5.94 -9.26
CA ILE A 132 10.06 -6.64 -9.94
C ILE A 132 9.72 -8.12 -10.14
N LEU A 133 9.18 -8.79 -9.11
CA LEU A 133 8.74 -10.18 -9.20
C LEU A 133 7.61 -10.37 -10.21
N ALA A 134 6.66 -9.43 -10.27
CA ALA A 134 5.59 -9.46 -11.26
C ALA A 134 6.15 -9.32 -12.68
N TYR A 135 7.08 -8.40 -12.89
CA TYR A 135 7.73 -8.19 -14.19
C TYR A 135 8.46 -9.45 -14.66
N PHE A 136 9.42 -9.95 -13.87
CA PHE A 136 10.17 -11.15 -14.24
C PHE A 136 9.32 -12.41 -14.25
N GLY A 137 8.27 -12.48 -13.43
CA GLY A 137 7.32 -13.58 -13.42
C GLY A 137 6.56 -13.73 -14.73
N MET A 138 6.20 -12.60 -15.38
CA MET A 138 5.57 -12.62 -16.71
C MET A 138 6.49 -13.22 -17.77
N ASP A 139 7.74 -12.76 -17.80
CA ASP A 139 8.75 -13.20 -18.76
C ASP A 139 9.10 -14.69 -18.52
N LEU A 140 9.25 -15.10 -17.27
CA LEU A 140 9.59 -16.49 -16.90
C LEU A 140 8.47 -17.48 -17.25
N LEU A 141 7.21 -17.08 -17.06
CA LEU A 141 6.05 -17.94 -17.30
C LEU A 141 5.54 -17.86 -18.75
N GLY A 142 6.15 -17.03 -19.61
CA GLY A 142 5.73 -16.83 -20.99
C GLY A 142 4.31 -16.26 -21.10
N LEU A 143 3.89 -15.42 -20.14
CA LEU A 143 2.54 -14.86 -20.07
C LEU A 143 2.42 -13.51 -20.80
N GLU A 144 3.33 -13.22 -21.74
CA GLU A 144 3.41 -11.93 -22.45
C GLU A 144 2.11 -11.59 -23.19
N ASP A 145 1.39 -12.59 -23.68
CA ASP A 145 0.11 -12.42 -24.39
C ASP A 145 -1.04 -11.94 -23.47
N VAL A 146 -0.86 -11.98 -22.14
CA VAL A 146 -1.88 -11.65 -21.14
C VAL A 146 -1.87 -10.15 -20.78
N ARG A 147 -1.01 -9.34 -21.41
CA ARG A 147 -0.84 -7.89 -21.17
C ARG A 147 -2.06 -7.08 -21.64
N PHE A 148 -3.12 -7.12 -20.82
CA PHE A 148 -4.43 -6.55 -21.14
C PHE A 148 -4.47 -5.01 -21.18
N LEU A 149 -3.41 -4.32 -20.73
CA LEU A 149 -3.32 -2.86 -20.79
C LEU A 149 -2.63 -2.36 -22.06
N ASP A 150 -1.97 -3.22 -22.85
CA ASP A 150 -1.29 -2.82 -24.09
C ASP A 150 -2.26 -2.16 -25.09
N ARG A 151 -3.51 -2.61 -25.14
CA ARG A 151 -4.59 -2.01 -25.94
C ARG A 151 -4.95 -0.56 -25.56
N PHE A 152 -4.49 -0.09 -24.41
CA PHE A 152 -4.72 1.27 -23.90
C PHE A 152 -3.45 2.11 -23.85
N LEU A 153 -2.28 1.51 -24.10
CA LEU A 153 -0.98 2.18 -24.10
C LEU A 153 -0.48 2.47 -25.52
N ASN A 154 -1.07 1.82 -26.54
CA ASN A 154 -0.82 2.06 -27.97
C ASN A 154 -1.81 3.07 -28.59
#